data_AF-A2FCL6-F1
#
_entry.id   AF-A2FCL6-F1
#
_cell.length_a   1.000
_cell.length_b   1.000
_cell.length_c   1.000
_cell.angle_alpha   90.00
_cell.angle_beta   90.00
_cell.angle_gamma   90.00
#
_symmetry.space_group_name_H-M   'P 1'
#
loop_
_entity.id
_entity.type
_entity.pdbx_description
1 polymer ?
#
loop_
_entity_poly.entity_id
_entity_poly.type
_entity_poly.pdbx_seq_one_letter_code
_entity_poly.pdbx_strand_id
1 'polypeptide(L)'
;MKYLFVIAHCDPKKESTTYSLSKFVKNELEQAGHEVKVVDLIEDGFKECPSKDDFINIGDKPFFYPFLQKNDNLIPLIKEHQQKLLWAENIIVFAPIWFLGLPAVFYSYIQRVFTYGWGYTLGGKRDGMPLFGRRIMFVVGTGAPKPHYLPNESATTIEGILYHVTNTMYYSGLDCKYSFPVFTAPSLKGDDRIKKFAQVSEAVNNIEKRKSLPFEEKHTGNTEVATFSNLQYID
;
A
#
# COMPACT_ATOMS: atom_id res chain seq x y z
N MET A 1 1.16 -8.38 -18.44
CA MET A 1 1.59 -7.30 -17.51
C MET A 1 2.20 -7.90 -16.26
N LYS A 2 2.96 -7.11 -15.50
CA LYS A 2 3.65 -7.54 -14.27
C LYS A 2 2.97 -6.98 -13.02
N TYR A 3 2.48 -7.88 -12.16
CA TYR A 3 1.80 -7.54 -10.91
C TYR A 3 2.64 -7.94 -9.70
N LEU A 4 2.80 -7.01 -8.75
CA LEU A 4 3.31 -7.32 -7.42
C LEU A 4 2.16 -7.29 -6.42
N PHE A 5 1.91 -8.41 -5.77
CA PHE A 5 0.96 -8.49 -4.67
C PHE A 5 1.72 -8.29 -3.36
N VAL A 6 1.26 -7.34 -2.55
CA VAL A 6 1.77 -7.09 -1.20
C VAL A 6 0.67 -7.47 -0.22
N ILE A 7 0.87 -8.56 0.51
CA ILE A 7 -0.10 -9.08 1.47
C ILE A 7 0.31 -8.62 2.88
N ALA A 8 -0.53 -7.82 3.51
CA ALA A 8 -0.38 -7.37 4.88
C ALA A 8 -1.44 -8.06 5.76
N HIS A 9 -1.17 -9.29 6.22
CA HIS A 9 -2.08 -10.02 7.10
C HIS A 9 -1.32 -11.03 7.97
N CYS A 10 -1.72 -11.22 9.24
CA CYS A 10 -0.99 -12.06 10.20
C CYS A 10 -1.58 -13.46 10.42
N ASP A 11 -2.60 -13.86 9.66
CA ASP A 11 -3.21 -15.18 9.76
C ASP A 11 -2.22 -16.29 9.32
N PRO A 12 -1.72 -17.11 10.26
CA PRO A 12 -0.71 -18.11 9.95
C PRO A 12 -1.27 -19.30 9.14
N LYS A 13 -2.59 -19.49 9.14
CA LYS A 13 -3.25 -20.55 8.35
C LYS A 13 -3.52 -20.12 6.91
N LYS A 14 -3.41 -18.83 6.62
CA LYS A 14 -3.68 -18.23 5.31
C LYS A 14 -5.10 -18.52 4.79
N GLU A 15 -6.05 -18.64 5.72
CA GLU A 15 -7.47 -18.91 5.46
C GLU A 15 -8.31 -17.61 5.45
N SER A 16 -7.74 -16.50 5.90
CA SER A 16 -8.41 -15.20 5.92
C SER A 16 -8.91 -14.80 4.52
N THR A 17 -9.93 -13.94 4.51
CA THR A 17 -10.46 -13.38 3.26
C THR A 17 -9.36 -12.66 2.47
N THR A 18 -8.40 -12.00 3.13
CA THR A 18 -7.25 -11.35 2.48
C THR A 18 -6.39 -12.35 1.70
N TYR A 19 -5.98 -13.45 2.34
CA TYR A 19 -5.15 -14.48 1.71
C TYR A 19 -5.90 -15.24 0.62
N SER A 20 -7.14 -15.63 0.90
CA SER A 20 -7.96 -16.36 -0.06
C SER A 20 -8.26 -15.52 -1.30
N LEU A 21 -8.54 -14.22 -1.12
CA LEU A 21 -8.80 -13.29 -2.21
C LEU A 21 -7.56 -13.04 -3.05
N SER A 22 -6.40 -12.78 -2.43
CA SER A 22 -5.16 -12.58 -3.17
C SER A 22 -4.78 -13.83 -3.97
N LYS A 23 -4.96 -15.03 -3.41
CA LYS A 23 -4.76 -16.29 -4.14
C LYS A 23 -5.70 -16.43 -5.33
N PHE A 24 -6.99 -16.12 -5.16
CA PHE A 24 -7.97 -16.16 -6.24
C PHE A 24 -7.58 -15.21 -7.38
N VAL A 25 -7.32 -13.93 -7.07
CA VAL A 25 -6.97 -12.92 -8.07
C VAL A 25 -5.65 -13.27 -8.76
N LYS A 26 -4.66 -13.80 -8.04
CA LYS A 26 -3.39 -14.26 -8.63
C LYS A 26 -3.64 -15.31 -9.71
N ASN A 27 -4.43 -16.34 -9.40
CA ASN A 27 -4.73 -17.41 -10.34
C ASN A 27 -5.42 -16.88 -11.60
N GLU A 28 -6.39 -15.97 -11.45
CA GLU A 28 -7.10 -15.37 -12.57
C GLU A 28 -6.17 -14.54 -13.46
N LEU A 29 -5.28 -13.74 -12.86
CA LEU A 29 -4.29 -12.96 -13.60
C LEU A 29 -3.29 -13.85 -14.36
N GLU A 30 -2.81 -14.92 -13.73
CA GLU A 30 -1.90 -15.87 -14.38
C GLU A 30 -2.59 -16.62 -15.54
N GLN A 31 -3.86 -17.01 -15.38
CA GLN A 31 -4.65 -17.60 -16.46
C GLN A 31 -4.89 -16.63 -17.61
N ALA A 32 -5.00 -15.33 -17.32
CA ALA A 32 -5.06 -14.27 -18.32
C ALA A 32 -3.70 -13.90 -18.94
N GLY A 33 -2.62 -14.60 -18.59
CA GLY A 33 -1.28 -14.42 -19.19
C GLY A 33 -0.44 -13.31 -18.56
N HIS A 34 -0.81 -12.82 -17.37
CA HIS A 34 -0.01 -11.86 -16.61
C HIS A 34 1.01 -12.57 -15.71
N GLU A 35 2.12 -11.89 -15.41
CA GLU A 35 3.10 -12.36 -14.44
C GLU A 35 2.77 -11.80 -13.05
N VAL A 36 2.76 -12.65 -12.01
CA VAL A 36 2.45 -12.23 -10.64
C VAL A 36 3.56 -12.65 -9.68
N LYS A 37 4.14 -11.67 -8.98
CA LYS A 37 5.00 -11.91 -7.81
C LYS A 37 4.22 -11.61 -6.54
N VAL A 38 4.44 -12.40 -5.50
CA VAL A 38 3.80 -12.22 -4.19
C VAL A 38 4.86 -11.88 -3.15
N VAL A 39 4.55 -10.90 -2.32
CA VAL A 39 5.26 -10.53 -1.10
C VAL A 39 4.26 -10.70 0.04
N ASP A 40 4.54 -11.64 0.94
CA ASP A 40 3.79 -11.84 2.17
C ASP A 40 4.60 -11.18 3.28
N LEU A 41 4.18 -10.00 3.75
CA LEU A 41 5.03 -9.16 4.58
C LEU A 41 5.48 -9.81 5.89
N ILE A 42 4.70 -10.77 6.41
CA ILE A 42 5.07 -11.51 7.62
C ILE A 42 6.16 -12.53 7.32
N GLU A 43 6.03 -13.26 6.21
CA GLU A 43 7.00 -14.29 5.76
C GLU A 43 8.27 -13.67 5.17
N ASP A 44 8.13 -12.55 4.45
CA ASP A 44 9.23 -11.79 3.84
C ASP A 44 10.00 -10.93 4.89
N GLY A 45 9.76 -11.10 6.20
CA GLY A 45 10.63 -10.55 7.25
C GLY A 45 10.35 -9.10 7.69
N PHE A 46 9.16 -8.56 7.42
CA PHE A 46 8.77 -7.19 7.82
C PHE A 46 8.00 -7.13 9.15
N LYS A 47 8.23 -8.11 10.04
CA LYS A 47 7.62 -8.16 11.38
C LYS A 47 8.18 -7.11 12.35
N GLU A 48 9.37 -6.59 12.09
CA GLU A 48 10.09 -5.66 12.97
C GLU A 48 10.00 -4.22 12.47
N CYS A 49 9.99 -3.25 13.38
CA CYS A 49 10.05 -1.83 13.02
C CYS A 49 11.44 -1.46 12.46
N PRO A 50 11.55 -0.31 11.76
CA PRO A 50 12.84 0.24 11.34
C PRO A 50 13.90 0.23 12.45
N SER A 51 15.09 -0.30 12.18
CA SER A 51 16.15 -0.44 13.18
C SER A 51 17.55 -0.28 12.59
N LYS A 52 18.58 -0.34 13.43
CA LYS A 52 19.98 -0.38 12.98
C LYS A 52 20.28 -1.58 12.07
N ASP A 53 19.49 -2.64 12.16
CA ASP A 53 19.69 -3.89 11.44
C ASP A 53 19.26 -3.79 9.97
N ASP A 54 18.70 -2.66 9.56
CA ASP A 54 18.45 -2.31 8.16
C ASP A 54 19.73 -1.92 7.38
N PHE A 55 20.86 -1.79 8.09
CA PHE A 55 22.12 -1.32 7.54
C PHE A 55 23.28 -2.31 7.69
N ILE A 56 24.16 -2.34 6.69
CA ILE A 56 25.41 -3.12 6.71
C ILE A 56 26.40 -2.49 7.70
N ASN A 57 26.45 -1.16 7.76
CA ASN A 57 27.32 -0.41 8.67
C ASN A 57 26.59 0.82 9.23
N ILE A 58 26.65 1.00 10.55
CA ILE A 58 26.09 2.17 11.24
C ILE A 58 27.15 3.24 11.54
N GLY A 59 28.44 2.90 11.47
CA GLY A 59 29.57 3.77 11.79
C GLY A 59 29.56 4.28 13.23
N ASP A 60 30.42 5.27 13.49
CA ASP A 60 30.64 5.86 14.84
C ASP A 60 29.89 7.17 15.07
N LYS A 61 29.20 7.70 14.05
CA LYS A 61 28.41 8.94 14.16
C LYS A 61 27.12 8.69 14.94
N PRO A 62 26.52 9.73 15.56
CA PRO A 62 25.19 9.61 16.15
C PRO A 62 24.18 9.03 15.17
N PHE A 63 23.39 8.08 15.65
CA PHE A 63 22.43 7.35 14.82
C PHE A 63 21.35 8.30 14.29
N PHE A 64 21.28 8.40 12.96
CA PHE A 64 20.22 9.12 12.27
C PHE A 64 19.73 8.29 11.09
N TYR A 65 18.61 7.60 11.29
CA TYR A 65 18.10 6.55 10.40
C TYR A 65 18.06 7.00 8.92
N PRO A 66 17.48 8.15 8.54
CA PRO A 66 17.43 8.57 7.13
C PRO A 66 18.79 8.77 6.45
N PHE A 67 19.85 9.14 7.17
CA PHE A 67 21.18 9.36 6.57
C PHE A 67 21.95 8.06 6.33
N LEU A 68 21.56 6.98 6.99
CA LEU A 68 22.13 5.65 6.80
C LEU A 68 21.51 4.89 5.62
N GLN A 69 20.35 5.34 5.12
CA GLN A 69 19.58 4.72 4.04
C GLN A 69 20.19 4.86 2.62
N LYS A 70 21.52 4.93 2.52
CA LYS A 70 22.23 4.96 1.24
C LYS A 70 22.13 3.60 0.56
N ASN A 71 21.98 3.59 -0.77
CA ASN A 71 21.78 2.36 -1.54
C ASN A 71 22.90 1.33 -1.36
N ASP A 72 24.14 1.74 -1.08
CA ASP A 72 25.26 0.83 -0.80
C ASP A 72 25.26 0.28 0.63
N ASN A 73 24.52 0.89 1.56
CA ASN A 73 24.52 0.57 2.98
C ASN A 73 23.29 -0.23 3.46
N LEU A 74 22.29 -0.45 2.61
CA LEU A 74 21.08 -1.23 2.96
C LEU A 74 21.37 -2.74 2.96
N ILE A 75 20.68 -3.49 3.83
CA ILE A 75 20.70 -4.96 3.79
C ILE A 75 20.07 -5.51 2.50
N PRO A 76 20.45 -6.73 2.06
CA PRO A 76 19.91 -7.36 0.85
C PRO A 76 18.39 -7.42 0.80
N LEU A 77 17.74 -7.73 1.94
CA LEU A 77 16.28 -7.81 2.04
C LEU A 77 15.59 -6.54 1.49
N ILE A 78 16.04 -5.36 1.91
CA ILE A 78 15.45 -4.09 1.46
C ILE A 78 15.64 -3.92 -0.05
N LYS A 79 16.85 -4.18 -0.57
CA LYS A 79 17.17 -4.02 -1.99
C LYS A 79 16.36 -4.96 -2.86
N GLU A 80 16.19 -6.21 -2.45
CA GLU A 80 15.39 -7.20 -3.17
C GLU A 80 13.94 -6.74 -3.31
N HIS A 81 13.36 -6.14 -2.27
CA HIS A 81 12.00 -5.60 -2.32
C HIS A 81 11.90 -4.34 -3.18
N GLN A 82 12.90 -3.48 -3.18
CA GLN A 82 12.99 -2.37 -4.15
C GLN A 82 13.01 -2.89 -5.59
N GLN A 83 13.75 -3.97 -5.87
CA GLN A 83 13.76 -4.60 -7.20
C GLN A 83 12.41 -5.23 -7.57
N LYS A 84 11.71 -5.86 -6.62
CA LYS A 84 10.34 -6.36 -6.84
C LYS A 84 9.39 -5.22 -7.22
N LEU A 85 9.49 -4.06 -6.56
CA LEU A 85 8.69 -2.86 -6.86
C LEU A 85 9.04 -2.28 -8.25
N LEU A 86 10.32 -2.22 -8.62
CA LEU A 86 10.74 -1.76 -9.94
C LEU A 86 10.32 -2.71 -11.06
N TRP A 87 10.32 -4.02 -10.80
CA TRP A 87 9.89 -5.02 -11.78
C TRP A 87 8.40 -4.91 -12.12
N ALA A 88 7.56 -4.49 -11.17
CA ALA A 88 6.12 -4.44 -11.34
C ALA A 88 5.64 -3.21 -12.12
N GLU A 89 4.58 -3.39 -12.91
CA GLU A 89 3.81 -2.31 -13.53
C GLU A 89 2.62 -1.92 -12.65
N ASN A 90 2.05 -2.91 -11.97
CA ASN A 90 0.87 -2.80 -11.11
C ASN A 90 1.17 -3.39 -9.74
N ILE A 91 0.97 -2.62 -8.67
CA ILE A 91 1.16 -3.04 -7.28
C ILE A 91 -0.21 -3.14 -6.62
N ILE A 92 -0.55 -4.31 -6.11
CA ILE A 92 -1.83 -4.56 -5.43
C ILE A 92 -1.56 -4.88 -3.96
N VAL A 93 -2.03 -4.01 -3.08
CA VAL A 93 -1.92 -4.22 -1.63
C VAL A 93 -3.19 -4.90 -1.13
N PHE A 94 -3.06 -6.11 -0.59
CA PHE A 94 -4.14 -6.85 0.05
C PHE A 94 -3.99 -6.72 1.57
N ALA A 95 -4.96 -6.10 2.23
CA ALA A 95 -4.90 -5.84 3.66
C ALA A 95 -6.30 -5.78 4.29
N PRO A 96 -6.46 -6.03 5.59
CA PRO A 96 -7.63 -5.58 6.34
C PRO A 96 -7.48 -4.10 6.75
N ILE A 97 -8.58 -3.41 7.01
CA ILE A 97 -8.59 -2.15 7.74
C ILE A 97 -8.61 -2.43 9.24
N TRP A 98 -7.54 -2.06 9.95
CA TRP A 98 -7.42 -2.14 11.41
C TRP A 98 -7.16 -0.76 11.97
N PHE A 99 -7.92 -0.36 12.99
CA PHE A 99 -7.80 0.96 13.65
C PHE A 99 -7.78 2.13 12.64
N LEU A 100 -8.71 2.12 11.68
CA LEU A 100 -8.78 3.13 10.61
C LEU A 100 -7.44 3.32 9.89
N GLY A 101 -6.76 2.20 9.61
CA GLY A 101 -5.51 2.17 8.87
C GLY A 101 -5.18 0.76 8.37
N LEU A 102 -3.95 0.59 7.90
CA LEU A 102 -3.41 -0.70 7.48
C LEU A 102 -2.73 -1.42 8.66
N PRO A 103 -2.46 -2.73 8.57
CA PRO A 103 -1.73 -3.43 9.63
C PRO A 103 -0.31 -2.89 9.82
N ALA A 104 0.22 -2.98 11.05
CA ALA A 104 1.56 -2.49 11.40
C ALA A 104 2.67 -3.02 10.47
N VAL A 105 2.56 -4.27 10.01
CA VAL A 105 3.52 -4.89 9.09
C VAL A 105 3.63 -4.13 7.76
N PHE A 106 2.55 -3.50 7.29
CA PHE A 106 2.59 -2.64 6.11
C PHE A 106 3.41 -1.37 6.38
N TYR A 107 3.25 -0.76 7.55
CA TYR A 107 4.02 0.42 7.91
C TYR A 107 5.51 0.10 8.10
N SER A 108 5.84 -1.05 8.70
CA SER A 108 7.23 -1.54 8.72
C SER A 108 7.80 -1.65 7.31
N TYR A 109 7.07 -2.30 6.39
CA TYR A 109 7.50 -2.46 5.00
C TYR A 109 7.80 -1.13 4.33
N ILE A 110 6.87 -0.18 4.37
CA ILE A 110 7.06 1.10 3.67
C ILE A 110 8.19 1.92 4.32
N GLN A 111 8.30 1.94 5.65
CA GLN A 111 9.33 2.72 6.34
C GLN A 111 10.76 2.17 6.15
N ARG A 112 10.88 0.86 5.89
CA ARG A 112 12.16 0.20 5.62
C ARG A 112 12.53 0.23 4.14
N VAL A 113 11.56 0.05 3.23
CA VAL A 113 11.82 -0.09 1.79
C VAL A 113 11.82 1.24 1.03
N PHE A 114 11.00 2.21 1.43
CA PHE A 114 10.88 3.52 0.77
C PHE A 114 11.92 4.49 1.34
N THR A 115 13.18 4.20 1.06
CA THR A 115 14.33 4.92 1.61
C THR A 115 14.50 6.33 1.06
N TYR A 116 15.16 7.22 1.81
CA TYR A 116 15.56 8.53 1.30
C TYR A 116 16.41 8.41 0.03
N GLY A 117 16.08 9.18 -1.01
CA GLY A 117 16.74 9.10 -2.32
C GLY A 117 16.17 8.04 -3.26
N TRP A 118 15.25 7.18 -2.79
CA TRP A 118 14.58 6.17 -3.61
C TRP A 118 13.05 6.28 -3.51
N GLY A 119 12.49 6.21 -2.31
CA GLY A 119 11.04 6.34 -2.09
C GLY A 119 10.57 7.78 -1.91
N TYR A 120 11.46 8.69 -1.51
CA TYR A 120 11.16 10.10 -1.32
C TYR A 120 12.44 10.95 -1.35
N THR A 121 12.31 12.25 -1.67
CA THR A 121 13.43 13.21 -1.68
C THR A 121 12.96 14.58 -1.18
N LEU A 122 13.87 15.43 -0.68
CA LEU A 122 13.51 16.81 -0.26
C LEU A 122 13.07 17.70 -1.42
N GLY A 123 13.47 17.38 -2.66
CA GLY A 123 13.14 18.15 -3.86
C GLY A 123 11.75 17.88 -4.42
N GLY A 124 11.08 16.81 -3.97
CA GLY A 124 9.66 16.55 -4.22
C GLY A 124 9.21 16.40 -5.67
N LYS A 125 10.11 16.26 -6.64
CA LYS A 125 9.74 16.02 -8.04
C LYS A 125 9.33 14.57 -8.25
N ARG A 126 8.02 14.36 -8.36
CA ARG A 126 7.39 13.05 -8.51
C ARG A 126 7.84 12.33 -9.80
N ASP A 127 7.98 13.05 -10.90
CA ASP A 127 8.38 12.54 -12.22
C ASP A 127 9.81 12.00 -12.27
N GLY A 128 10.66 12.38 -11.32
CA GLY A 128 12.01 11.85 -11.16
C GLY A 128 12.12 10.61 -10.25
N MET A 129 11.01 10.15 -9.66
CA MET A 129 11.06 9.03 -8.71
C MET A 129 11.11 7.67 -9.42
N PRO A 130 11.81 6.66 -8.86
CA PRO A 130 11.97 5.33 -9.47
C PRO A 130 10.65 4.62 -9.80
N LEU A 131 9.58 4.88 -9.03
CA LEU A 131 8.28 4.25 -9.22
C LEU A 131 7.34 5.06 -10.13
N PHE A 132 7.82 6.13 -10.76
CA PHE A 132 7.00 6.94 -11.66
C PHE A 132 6.33 6.10 -12.76
N GLY A 133 5.06 6.36 -13.01
CA GLY A 133 4.25 5.67 -14.02
C GLY A 133 3.73 4.28 -13.62
N ARG A 134 4.17 3.72 -12.49
CA ARG A 134 3.63 2.45 -11.95
C ARG A 134 2.35 2.71 -11.17
N ARG A 135 1.42 1.77 -11.22
CA ARG A 135 0.10 1.89 -10.57
C ARG A 135 0.12 1.20 -9.23
N ILE A 136 -0.59 1.76 -8.25
CA ILE A 136 -0.87 1.09 -6.99
C ILE A 136 -2.37 1.11 -6.69
N MET A 137 -2.89 0.00 -6.19
CA MET A 137 -4.28 -0.16 -5.78
C MET A 137 -4.37 -0.93 -4.47
N PHE A 138 -5.23 -0.49 -3.56
CA PHE A 138 -5.47 -1.14 -2.28
C PHE A 138 -6.76 -1.96 -2.36
N VAL A 139 -6.69 -3.26 -2.08
CA VAL A 139 -7.83 -4.14 -1.91
C VAL A 139 -7.98 -4.40 -0.41
N VAL A 140 -8.96 -3.75 0.21
CA VAL A 140 -9.05 -3.69 1.68
C VAL A 140 -10.30 -4.34 2.22
N GLY A 141 -10.15 -5.25 3.17
CA GLY A 141 -11.25 -5.89 3.88
C GLY A 141 -11.68 -5.10 5.11
N THR A 142 -12.99 -4.94 5.35
CA THR A 142 -13.51 -4.35 6.59
C THR A 142 -14.40 -5.34 7.33
N GLY A 143 -14.48 -5.20 8.66
CA GLY A 143 -15.49 -5.89 9.46
C GLY A 143 -16.87 -5.23 9.32
N ALA A 144 -16.92 -3.90 9.31
CA ALA A 144 -18.16 -3.14 9.23
C ALA A 144 -18.75 -3.10 7.81
N PRO A 145 -20.08 -2.89 7.67
CA PRO A 145 -20.75 -2.80 6.37
C PRO A 145 -20.50 -1.45 5.69
N LYS A 146 -20.82 -1.38 4.39
CA LYS A 146 -20.60 -0.21 3.52
C LYS A 146 -21.09 1.13 4.11
N PRO A 147 -22.29 1.24 4.73
CA PRO A 147 -22.78 2.50 5.31
C PRO A 147 -21.79 3.20 6.26
N HIS A 148 -20.96 2.43 6.98
CA HIS A 148 -19.98 2.96 7.93
C HIS A 148 -18.77 3.63 7.25
N TYR A 149 -18.75 3.68 5.93
CA TYR A 149 -17.67 4.27 5.14
C TYR A 149 -18.19 5.14 3.99
N LEU A 150 -19.46 5.56 4.05
CA LEU A 150 -20.06 6.45 3.07
C LEU A 150 -20.00 7.91 3.54
N PRO A 151 -19.83 8.87 2.62
CA PRO A 151 -19.97 10.28 2.93
C PRO A 151 -21.34 10.54 3.59
N ASN A 152 -21.36 11.36 4.63
CA ASN A 152 -22.56 11.75 5.40
C ASN A 152 -23.22 10.64 6.25
N GLU A 153 -22.79 9.38 6.14
CA GLU A 153 -23.23 8.28 7.00
C GLU A 153 -22.17 7.90 8.05
N SER A 154 -20.92 8.31 7.82
CA SER A 154 -19.77 8.09 8.71
C SER A 154 -18.83 9.28 8.68
N ALA A 155 -17.97 9.38 9.69
CA ALA A 155 -16.95 10.41 9.80
C ALA A 155 -15.83 10.28 8.75
N THR A 156 -15.73 9.14 8.05
CA THR A 156 -14.70 8.93 7.04
C THR A 156 -15.11 7.91 5.98
N THR A 157 -14.40 7.90 4.86
CA THR A 157 -14.53 6.91 3.79
C THR A 157 -13.29 6.02 3.76
N ILE A 158 -13.30 4.96 2.96
CA ILE A 158 -12.10 4.12 2.75
C ILE A 158 -10.94 4.94 2.19
N GLU A 159 -11.20 5.83 1.23
CA GLU A 159 -10.14 6.69 0.70
C GLU A 159 -9.71 7.74 1.72
N GLY A 160 -10.61 8.24 2.57
CA GLY A 160 -10.26 9.13 3.67
C GLY A 160 -9.35 8.45 4.69
N ILE A 161 -9.65 7.20 5.06
CA ILE A 161 -8.82 6.36 5.92
C ILE A 161 -7.43 6.12 5.33
N LEU A 162 -7.36 5.89 4.02
CA LEU A 162 -6.10 5.56 3.33
C LEU A 162 -5.36 6.78 2.79
N TYR A 163 -5.87 7.99 3.01
CA TYR A 163 -5.35 9.22 2.40
C TYR A 163 -3.87 9.43 2.70
N HIS A 164 -3.44 9.31 3.97
CA HIS A 164 -2.04 9.51 4.35
C HIS A 164 -1.10 8.50 3.66
N VAL A 165 -1.54 7.25 3.52
CA VAL A 165 -0.76 6.21 2.83
C VAL A 165 -0.70 6.48 1.33
N THR A 166 -1.86 6.67 0.70
CA THR A 166 -1.97 6.84 -0.75
C THR A 166 -1.33 8.14 -1.23
N ASN A 167 -1.41 9.21 -0.44
CA ASN A 167 -0.69 10.46 -0.71
C ASN A 167 0.83 10.29 -0.61
N THR A 168 1.31 9.54 0.39
CA THR A 168 2.74 9.19 0.50
C THR A 168 3.21 8.38 -0.71
N MET A 169 2.43 7.38 -1.13
CA MET A 169 2.74 6.57 -2.32
C MET A 169 2.74 7.40 -3.60
N TYR A 170 1.81 8.35 -3.71
CA TYR A 170 1.75 9.28 -4.83
C TYR A 170 3.02 10.12 -4.90
N TYR A 171 3.48 10.65 -3.75
CA TYR A 171 4.75 11.38 -3.64
C TYR A 171 5.96 10.53 -4.05
N SER A 172 5.92 9.22 -3.80
CA SER A 172 6.94 8.25 -4.25
C SER A 172 6.93 7.95 -5.75
N GLY A 173 6.09 8.62 -6.55
CA GLY A 173 6.01 8.44 -8.00
C GLY A 173 4.80 7.62 -8.47
N LEU A 174 4.10 6.92 -7.57
CA LEU A 174 3.05 5.99 -7.99
C LEU A 174 1.81 6.72 -8.51
N ASP A 175 1.13 6.09 -9.46
CA ASP A 175 -0.22 6.40 -9.88
C ASP A 175 -1.22 5.65 -8.98
N CYS A 176 -1.66 6.31 -7.91
CA CYS A 176 -2.55 5.73 -6.93
C CYS A 176 -3.98 5.62 -7.48
N LYS A 177 -4.45 4.40 -7.71
CA LYS A 177 -5.82 4.09 -8.15
C LYS A 177 -6.75 4.06 -6.95
N TYR A 178 -8.03 4.36 -7.18
CA TYR A 178 -9.07 4.18 -6.17
C TYR A 178 -9.00 2.78 -5.55
N SER A 179 -9.19 2.68 -4.25
CA SER A 179 -9.16 1.41 -3.52
C SER A 179 -10.39 0.57 -3.84
N PHE A 180 -10.33 -0.73 -3.58
CA PHE A 180 -11.49 -1.64 -3.67
C PHE A 180 -11.80 -2.21 -2.29
N PRO A 181 -12.85 -1.70 -1.61
CA PRO A 181 -13.24 -2.23 -0.32
C PRO A 181 -14.08 -3.50 -0.45
N VAL A 182 -13.77 -4.46 0.42
CA VAL A 182 -14.49 -5.70 0.65
C VAL A 182 -15.17 -5.59 2.01
N PHE A 183 -16.41 -5.10 2.01
CA PHE A 183 -17.19 -4.91 3.24
C PHE A 183 -17.65 -6.24 3.84
N THR A 184 -17.80 -6.27 5.17
CA THR A 184 -18.16 -7.47 5.95
C THR A 184 -17.32 -8.69 5.56
N ALA A 185 -16.02 -8.49 5.32
CA ALA A 185 -15.11 -9.49 4.77
C ALA A 185 -15.06 -10.82 5.56
N PRO A 186 -15.14 -10.84 6.91
CA PRO A 186 -15.18 -12.09 7.67
C PRO A 186 -16.49 -12.90 7.47
N SER A 187 -17.56 -12.23 7.04
CA SER A 187 -18.89 -12.83 6.89
C SER A 187 -19.19 -13.33 5.47
N LEU A 188 -18.31 -13.06 4.49
CA LEU A 188 -18.49 -13.50 3.10
C LEU A 188 -18.39 -15.03 2.98
N LYS A 189 -19.44 -15.66 2.45
CA LYS A 189 -19.53 -17.11 2.25
C LYS A 189 -20.23 -17.44 0.93
N GLY A 190 -20.10 -18.69 0.49
CA GLY A 190 -20.82 -19.23 -0.68
C GLY A 190 -20.72 -18.35 -1.92
N ASP A 191 -21.86 -18.19 -2.61
CA ASP A 191 -21.96 -17.44 -3.87
C ASP A 191 -21.58 -15.97 -3.73
N ASP A 192 -21.90 -15.33 -2.60
CA ASP A 192 -21.58 -13.91 -2.38
C ASP A 192 -20.07 -13.69 -2.31
N ARG A 193 -19.35 -14.64 -1.69
CA ARG A 193 -17.88 -14.63 -1.67
C ARG A 193 -17.31 -14.76 -3.08
N ILE A 194 -17.82 -15.71 -3.87
CA ILE A 194 -17.36 -15.95 -5.25
C ILE A 194 -17.62 -14.71 -6.12
N LYS A 195 -18.83 -14.15 -6.08
CA LYS A 195 -19.18 -12.92 -6.81
C LYS A 195 -18.28 -11.76 -6.42
N LYS A 196 -18.04 -11.57 -5.12
CA LYS A 196 -17.15 -10.50 -4.65
C LYS A 196 -15.71 -10.70 -5.14
N PHE A 197 -15.21 -11.92 -5.11
CA PHE A 197 -13.86 -12.26 -5.56
C PHE A 197 -13.70 -12.01 -7.07
N ALA A 198 -14.70 -12.40 -7.87
CA ALA A 198 -14.73 -12.12 -9.30
C ALA A 198 -14.72 -10.61 -9.59
N GLN A 199 -15.52 -9.81 -8.87
CA GLN A 199 -15.53 -8.34 -9.01
C GLN A 199 -14.17 -7.70 -8.68
N VAL A 200 -13.49 -8.17 -7.63
CA VAL A 200 -12.15 -7.70 -7.29
C VAL A 200 -11.16 -8.10 -8.40
N SER A 201 -11.22 -9.34 -8.87
CA SER A 201 -10.35 -9.84 -9.93
C SER A 201 -10.48 -9.01 -11.20
N GLU A 202 -11.72 -8.75 -11.64
CA GLU A 202 -12.00 -7.91 -12.80
C GLU A 202 -11.45 -6.49 -12.63
N ALA A 203 -11.60 -5.90 -11.44
CA ALA A 203 -11.09 -4.57 -11.14
C ALA A 203 -9.55 -4.49 -11.14
N VAL A 204 -8.88 -5.55 -10.64
CA VAL A 204 -7.41 -5.65 -10.65
C VAL A 204 -6.89 -5.90 -12.06
N ASN A 205 -7.56 -6.76 -12.83
CA ASN A 205 -7.19 -7.03 -14.21
C ASN A 205 -7.31 -5.77 -15.09
N ASN A 206 -8.34 -4.94 -14.84
CA ASN A 206 -8.57 -3.68 -15.55
C ASN A 206 -8.02 -2.44 -14.81
N ILE A 207 -6.98 -2.59 -13.98
CA ILE A 207 -6.45 -1.50 -13.14
C ILE A 207 -6.05 -0.25 -13.94
N GLU A 208 -5.62 -0.40 -15.18
CA GLU A 208 -5.28 0.72 -16.08
C GLU A 208 -6.46 1.64 -16.39
N LYS A 209 -7.68 1.08 -16.45
CA LYS A 209 -8.94 1.81 -16.67
C LYS A 209 -9.51 2.35 -15.37
N ARG A 210 -9.00 1.91 -14.22
CA ARG A 210 -9.44 2.36 -12.91
C ARG A 210 -9.03 3.82 -12.73
N LYS A 211 -9.97 4.63 -12.24
CA LYS A 211 -9.73 6.05 -11.98
C LYS A 211 -8.57 6.20 -10.98
N SER A 212 -7.70 7.18 -11.24
CA SER A 212 -6.67 7.60 -10.29
C SER A 212 -7.28 8.50 -9.21
N LEU A 213 -6.74 8.41 -8.00
CA LEU A 213 -7.05 9.34 -6.93
C LEU A 213 -6.59 10.75 -7.35
N PRO A 214 -7.39 11.79 -7.08
CA PRO A 214 -7.14 13.14 -7.56
C PRO A 214 -6.13 13.88 -6.67
N PHE A 215 -4.90 13.35 -6.55
CA PHE A 215 -3.84 14.03 -5.82
C PHE A 215 -3.29 15.22 -6.61
N GLU A 216 -2.98 16.29 -5.91
CA GLU A 216 -2.38 17.51 -6.44
C GLU A 216 -1.03 17.73 -5.77
N GLU A 217 -0.04 18.26 -6.49
CA GLU A 217 1.29 18.54 -5.92
C GLU A 217 1.27 19.71 -4.90
N LYS A 218 0.25 20.57 -4.96
CA LYS A 218 0.01 21.64 -3.99
C LYS A 218 -1.49 21.75 -3.73
N HIS A 219 -1.89 21.74 -2.48
CA HIS A 219 -3.27 22.01 -2.09
C HIS A 219 -3.55 23.51 -2.18
N THR A 220 -4.53 23.90 -3.02
CA THR A 220 -4.91 25.30 -3.21
C THR A 220 -6.39 25.58 -2.91
N GLY A 221 -7.06 24.75 -2.10
CA GLY A 221 -8.50 24.88 -1.83
C GLY A 221 -8.93 24.55 -0.40
N ASN A 222 -10.20 24.84 -0.09
CA ASN A 222 -10.84 24.58 1.22
C ASN A 222 -11.35 23.14 1.33
N THR A 223 -10.45 22.18 1.51
CA THR A 223 -10.80 20.77 1.83
C THR A 223 -10.72 20.53 3.33
N GLU A 224 -11.29 19.43 3.85
CA GLU A 224 -11.08 19.03 5.26
C GLU A 224 -9.59 18.85 5.57
N VAL A 225 -8.81 18.30 4.62
CA VAL A 225 -7.35 18.22 4.74
C VAL A 225 -6.76 19.62 4.88
N ALA A 226 -7.21 20.61 4.11
CA ALA A 226 -6.78 22.00 4.27
C ALA A 226 -7.22 22.59 5.62
N THR A 227 -8.41 22.27 6.11
CA THR A 227 -8.87 22.65 7.45
C THR A 227 -7.92 22.13 8.53
N PHE A 228 -7.61 20.83 8.53
CA PHE A 228 -6.66 20.24 9.47
C PHE A 228 -5.22 20.73 9.26
N SER A 229 -4.84 21.05 8.02
CA SER A 229 -3.51 21.62 7.68
C SER A 229 -3.33 23.05 8.20
N ASN A 230 -4.44 23.77 8.42
CA ASN A 230 -4.44 25.14 8.96
C ASN A 230 -4.50 25.16 10.50
N LEU A 231 -4.66 24.01 11.16
CA LEU A 231 -4.59 23.92 12.62
C LEU A 231 -3.13 24.10 13.04
N GLN A 232 -2.85 25.17 13.76
CA GLN A 232 -1.55 25.38 14.40
C GLN A 232 -1.50 24.65 15.75
N TYR A 233 -0.28 24.38 16.22
CA TYR A 233 -0.07 23.94 17.59
C TYR A 233 -0.70 24.97 18.55
N ILE A 234 -1.43 24.50 19.56
CA ILE A 234 -1.85 25.34 20.68
C ILE A 234 -0.72 25.22 21.71
N ASP A 235 -0.07 26.34 22.03
CA ASP A 235 0.99 26.44 23.03
C ASP A 235 0.53 26.00 24.43
#